data_AF-A0A2D6F925-F1
#
_entry.id   AF-A0A2D6F925-F1
#
_cell.length_a   1.000
_cell.length_b   1.000
_cell.length_c   1.000
_cell.angle_alpha   90.00
_cell.angle_beta   90.00
_cell.angle_gamma   90.00
#
_symmetry.space_group_name_H-M   'P 1'
#
loop_
_entity.id
_entity.type
_entity.pdbx_description
1 polymer ?
#
loop_
_entity_poly.entity_id
_entity_poly.type
_entity_poly.pdbx_seq_one_letter_code
_entity_poly.pdbx_strand_id
1 'polypeptide(L)'
;MSISQVLLRLSKGAVLAAGLLLLGLAAACGRSSDSSSDFGSLVPHRASVVGSVAIGEALGAIELNQNQFLEMLLSGSAEGQDGLVEFLDIDDFRAGGLFGDVSRADIFGEITDVAEVDDMEDVEYFGALLHGSFDEAALIAKLESKTGTNLVQRAYKGSNVYSPEDDEDDFELSVLDSSIFVVGTGGAVNDIIDLKAGDADPASGALIDTFNDLDDGLFGFAVKVPQGIADEVDLDSVPGFGGLPISLDFISALEIVGLGGELNGGSLDLVVTMDFADEDSAESLGNFIGGIVTLASGFLTDPNTAGLLEGLRVDREGSLLTLEIGIPLADIPELFGDLITPTITETSGDRPPETPEKRVLQGVIGEAMPVLVNINHVPEGQRVEYQDAPPSSGQHWPTPARCGFYRESLPDGRVVHNMEHGNVVVSYNFTNPAQTTELWEVLDDLFMFEEWGVARPYDRIPDGQVALTAWGRVHTMTGVNPEEINLFFKAFAGILGPERFTC
;
A
#
# COMPACT_ATOMS: atom_id res chain seq x y z
N MET A 1 2.15 3.90 -15.87
CA MET A 1 1.69 3.83 -14.48
C MET A 1 0.20 3.48 -14.48
N SER A 2 -0.20 2.29 -13.98
CA SER A 2 -1.60 1.79 -14.09
C SER A 2 -2.64 2.79 -13.56
N ILE A 3 -3.88 2.82 -14.05
CA ILE A 3 -4.98 3.63 -13.47
C ILE A 3 -5.12 3.39 -11.96
N SER A 4 -4.90 2.15 -11.52
CA SER A 4 -4.82 1.81 -10.09
C SER A 4 -3.66 2.53 -9.39
N GLN A 5 -2.50 2.66 -10.01
CA GLN A 5 -1.36 3.43 -9.51
C GLN A 5 -1.58 4.95 -9.57
N VAL A 6 -2.36 5.44 -10.53
CA VAL A 6 -2.79 6.85 -10.60
C VAL A 6 -3.68 7.14 -9.40
N LEU A 7 -4.74 6.37 -9.18
CA LEU A 7 -5.60 6.45 -7.99
C LEU A 7 -4.81 6.32 -6.68
N LEU A 8 -3.79 5.45 -6.64
CA LEU A 8 -2.84 5.27 -5.53
C LEU A 8 -1.79 6.39 -5.36
N ARG A 9 -1.63 7.28 -6.34
CA ARG A 9 -0.80 8.50 -6.22
C ARG A 9 -1.61 9.72 -5.85
N LEU A 10 -2.89 9.78 -6.25
CA LEU A 10 -3.85 10.80 -5.79
C LEU A 10 -4.12 10.73 -4.28
N SER A 11 -3.76 9.61 -3.68
CA SER A 11 -4.17 9.15 -2.36
C SER A 11 -3.10 9.33 -1.27
N LYS A 12 -1.87 9.72 -1.62
CA LYS A 12 -0.74 9.63 -0.67
C LYS A 12 -0.87 10.54 0.58
N GLY A 13 -1.66 11.61 0.54
CA GLY A 13 -1.94 12.46 1.71
C GLY A 13 -3.29 12.12 2.39
N ALA A 14 -4.40 12.33 1.68
CA ALA A 14 -5.73 12.30 2.31
C ALA A 14 -6.39 10.91 2.37
N VAL A 15 -6.07 10.01 1.43
CA VAL A 15 -6.57 8.63 1.45
C VAL A 15 -5.74 7.76 2.39
N LEU A 16 -4.52 8.20 2.76
CA LEU A 16 -3.70 7.51 3.77
C LEU A 16 -4.28 7.70 5.18
N ALA A 17 -4.68 8.91 5.56
CA ALA A 17 -5.35 9.17 6.84
C ALA A 17 -6.77 8.55 6.89
N ALA A 18 -7.52 8.66 5.80
CA ALA A 18 -8.77 7.94 5.58
C ALA A 18 -8.58 6.43 5.74
N GLY A 19 -7.62 5.87 5.00
CA GLY A 19 -7.24 4.48 5.01
C GLY A 19 -6.91 4.01 6.41
N LEU A 20 -6.01 4.67 7.12
CA LEU A 20 -5.58 4.29 8.48
C LEU A 20 -6.74 4.23 9.48
N LEU A 21 -7.72 5.13 9.34
CA LEU A 21 -8.89 5.17 10.22
C LEU A 21 -9.96 4.13 9.83
N LEU A 22 -10.09 3.84 8.53
CA LEU A 22 -10.95 2.77 7.98
C LEU A 22 -10.36 1.36 8.22
N LEU A 23 -9.04 1.26 8.31
CA LEU A 23 -8.26 0.04 8.45
C LEU A 23 -8.17 -0.45 9.90
N GLY A 24 -8.54 0.39 10.88
CA GLY A 24 -8.54 0.05 12.32
C GLY A 24 -9.63 -0.92 12.76
N LEU A 25 -10.48 -1.40 11.85
CA LEU A 25 -11.79 -1.92 12.21
C LEU A 25 -11.85 -3.41 11.96
N ALA A 26 -11.23 -4.12 12.89
CA ALA A 26 -11.17 -5.57 12.83
C ALA A 26 -11.26 -6.23 14.21
N ALA A 27 -12.38 -6.05 14.92
CA ALA A 27 -13.01 -7.13 15.67
C ALA A 27 -14.30 -6.67 16.37
N ALA A 28 -15.27 -7.57 16.32
CA ALA A 28 -16.22 -7.90 17.37
C ALA A 28 -17.63 -7.29 17.35
N CYS A 29 -18.49 -8.04 18.05
CA CYS A 29 -19.85 -8.37 17.66
C CYS A 29 -20.89 -7.33 18.06
N GLY A 30 -21.79 -6.99 17.14
CA GLY A 30 -23.08 -6.41 17.51
C GLY A 30 -23.84 -5.90 16.29
N ARG A 31 -24.91 -6.60 15.91
CA ARG A 31 -25.80 -6.18 14.82
C ARG A 31 -26.66 -5.01 15.28
N SER A 32 -26.56 -3.86 14.64
CA SER A 32 -27.59 -2.82 14.66
C SER A 32 -27.78 -2.27 13.24
N SER A 33 -28.81 -2.79 12.58
CA SER A 33 -29.43 -2.18 11.41
C SER A 33 -30.31 -1.02 11.90
N ASP A 34 -29.84 0.21 11.75
CA ASP A 34 -30.65 1.44 11.61
C ASP A 34 -29.75 2.67 11.77
N SER A 35 -29.33 3.28 10.66
CA SER A 35 -29.39 4.73 10.44
C SER A 35 -28.77 5.05 9.08
N SER A 36 -29.59 5.54 8.14
CA SER A 36 -29.09 6.43 7.09
C SER A 36 -28.26 7.51 7.78
N SER A 37 -26.95 7.52 7.58
CA SER A 37 -26.06 8.46 8.27
C SER A 37 -26.37 9.86 7.77
N ASP A 38 -26.78 10.75 8.68
CA ASP A 38 -26.87 12.20 8.47
C ASP A 38 -25.49 12.84 8.26
N PHE A 39 -24.49 12.06 7.82
CA PHE A 39 -23.09 12.45 7.72
C PHE A 39 -22.90 13.57 6.70
N GLY A 40 -23.66 13.57 5.60
CA GLY A 40 -23.67 14.68 4.65
C GLY A 40 -23.96 16.05 5.30
N SER A 41 -24.71 16.09 6.41
CA SER A 41 -24.97 17.31 7.19
C SER A 41 -23.80 17.75 8.08
N LEU A 42 -22.81 16.88 8.26
CA LEU A 42 -21.60 17.09 9.05
C LEU A 42 -20.35 17.17 8.17
N VAL A 43 -20.47 17.29 6.84
CA VAL A 43 -19.31 17.52 5.98
C VAL A 43 -19.03 19.02 5.84
N PRO A 44 -17.83 19.53 6.17
CA PRO A 44 -17.48 20.93 5.96
C PRO A 44 -17.32 21.30 4.48
N HIS A 45 -17.68 22.54 4.11
CA HIS A 45 -17.66 23.03 2.72
C HIS A 45 -16.32 22.88 1.97
N ARG A 46 -15.19 22.95 2.69
CA ARG A 46 -13.85 22.83 2.11
C ARG A 46 -13.45 21.39 1.78
N ALA A 47 -14.27 20.40 2.16
CA ALA A 47 -13.98 19.01 1.84
C ALA A 47 -13.88 18.79 0.31
N SER A 48 -12.79 18.15 -0.09
CA SER A 48 -12.58 17.64 -1.44
C SER A 48 -12.56 16.11 -1.46
N VAL A 49 -12.51 15.46 -0.30
CA VAL A 49 -12.70 14.02 -0.11
C VAL A 49 -13.67 13.77 1.03
N VAL A 50 -14.53 12.76 0.86
CA VAL A 50 -15.46 12.26 1.86
C VAL A 50 -15.54 10.74 1.79
N GLY A 51 -15.80 10.11 2.93
CA GLY A 51 -15.86 8.66 3.01
C GLY A 51 -16.64 8.17 4.22
N SER A 52 -17.19 6.97 4.10
CA SER A 52 -17.90 6.29 5.17
C SER A 52 -17.74 4.79 5.07
N VAL A 53 -17.65 4.12 6.21
CA VAL A 53 -17.60 2.65 6.29
C VAL A 53 -18.49 2.13 7.42
N ALA A 54 -19.30 1.14 7.10
CA ALA A 54 -20.02 0.33 8.06
C ALA A 54 -19.08 -0.69 8.70
N ILE A 55 -18.75 -0.47 9.96
CA ILE A 55 -17.80 -1.29 10.72
C ILE A 55 -18.40 -2.66 10.98
N GLY A 56 -19.62 -2.72 11.51
CA GLY A 56 -20.23 -3.99 11.95
C GLY A 56 -20.42 -5.03 10.84
N GLU A 57 -20.68 -4.60 9.59
CA GLU A 57 -21.00 -5.49 8.45
C GLU A 57 -19.76 -5.88 7.63
N ALA A 58 -18.77 -4.99 7.52
CA ALA A 58 -17.50 -5.26 6.83
C ALA A 58 -16.73 -6.42 7.48
N LEU A 59 -16.86 -6.51 8.81
CA LEU A 59 -16.22 -7.48 9.69
C LEU A 59 -16.66 -8.94 9.48
N GLY A 60 -17.88 -9.18 8.97
CA GLY A 60 -18.47 -10.53 8.89
C GLY A 60 -18.34 -11.22 7.54
N ALA A 61 -18.19 -10.44 6.46
CA ALA A 61 -18.23 -10.95 5.09
C ALA A 61 -16.85 -11.14 4.46
N ILE A 62 -15.83 -10.52 5.03
CA ILE A 62 -14.52 -10.37 4.41
C ILE A 62 -13.47 -10.91 5.41
N GLU A 63 -13.22 -12.23 5.39
CA GLU A 63 -12.08 -12.86 6.09
C GLU A 63 -10.73 -12.49 5.42
N LEU A 64 -10.55 -11.22 5.01
CA LEU A 64 -9.27 -10.75 4.49
C LEU A 64 -8.26 -10.69 5.64
N ASN A 65 -7.05 -11.15 5.38
CA ASN A 65 -5.92 -10.93 6.27
C ASN A 65 -5.69 -9.42 6.36
N GLN A 66 -6.09 -8.86 7.50
CA GLN A 66 -6.19 -7.42 7.78
C GLN A 66 -4.91 -6.65 7.41
N ASN A 67 -3.75 -7.30 7.53
CA ASN A 67 -2.45 -6.72 7.23
C ASN A 67 -2.18 -6.59 5.71
N GLN A 68 -2.76 -7.46 4.87
CA GLN A 68 -2.52 -7.47 3.43
C GLN A 68 -3.36 -6.44 2.68
N PHE A 69 -4.58 -6.18 3.15
CA PHE A 69 -5.39 -5.06 2.66
C PHE A 69 -4.78 -3.72 3.11
N LEU A 70 -4.26 -3.66 4.35
CA LEU A 70 -3.44 -2.55 4.88
C LEU A 70 -2.25 -2.25 3.96
N GLU A 71 -1.37 -3.23 3.68
CA GLU A 71 -0.18 -3.02 2.85
C GLU A 71 -0.53 -2.59 1.42
N MET A 72 -1.66 -3.04 0.87
CA MET A 72 -2.14 -2.63 -0.45
C MET A 72 -2.59 -1.17 -0.47
N LEU A 73 -3.31 -0.70 0.56
CA LEU A 73 -3.74 0.70 0.70
C LEU A 73 -2.57 1.64 1.08
N LEU A 74 -1.59 1.12 1.84
CA LEU A 74 -0.47 1.85 2.45
C LEU A 74 0.85 1.79 1.66
N SER A 75 0.91 1.07 0.53
CA SER A 75 2.14 0.86 -0.26
C SER A 75 2.80 2.14 -0.84
N GLY A 76 2.39 3.33 -0.39
CA GLY A 76 2.90 4.63 -0.78
C GLY A 76 3.73 5.41 0.25
N SER A 77 3.65 5.14 1.56
CA SER A 77 4.44 5.85 2.58
C SER A 77 4.28 5.22 3.98
N ALA A 78 5.36 4.63 4.49
CA ALA A 78 5.49 4.22 5.88
C ALA A 78 6.82 4.75 6.47
N GLU A 79 7.18 5.97 6.09
CA GLU A 79 8.24 6.74 6.76
C GLU A 79 7.65 8.11 7.14
N GLY A 80 7.53 8.37 8.45
CA GLY A 80 7.28 9.72 9.00
C GLY A 80 5.82 10.16 9.21
N GLN A 81 4.94 9.34 9.80
CA GLN A 81 3.63 9.82 10.29
C GLN A 81 3.61 9.79 11.83
N ASP A 82 4.15 10.84 12.45
CA ASP A 82 4.59 10.79 13.86
C ASP A 82 3.53 11.23 14.90
N GLY A 83 2.39 11.82 14.51
CA GLY A 83 1.39 12.37 15.47
C GLY A 83 0.16 11.48 15.69
N LEU A 84 -0.87 11.67 14.85
CA LEU A 84 -2.15 10.94 14.93
C LEU A 84 -2.06 9.41 14.74
N VAL A 85 -1.10 8.95 13.95
CA VAL A 85 -0.93 7.53 13.58
C VAL A 85 -0.21 6.74 14.67
N GLU A 86 0.68 7.39 15.43
CA GLU A 86 1.17 6.81 16.69
C GLU A 86 0.09 6.86 17.79
N PHE A 87 -0.83 7.82 17.73
CA PHE A 87 -1.85 8.04 18.75
C PHE A 87 -3.00 7.01 18.73
N LEU A 88 -3.35 6.42 17.56
CA LEU A 88 -4.46 5.47 17.38
C LEU A 88 -4.01 4.15 16.73
N ASP A 89 -4.39 3.02 17.34
CA ASP A 89 -4.05 1.66 16.85
C ASP A 89 -5.31 0.91 16.38
N ILE A 90 -5.16 -0.06 15.47
CA ILE A 90 -6.23 -1.00 15.05
C ILE A 90 -6.91 -1.70 16.23
N ASP A 91 -6.19 -1.97 17.32
CA ASP A 91 -6.75 -2.57 18.52
C ASP A 91 -7.75 -1.66 19.26
N ASP A 92 -7.70 -0.34 19.04
CA ASP A 92 -8.55 0.63 19.73
C ASP A 92 -10.02 0.57 19.31
N PHE A 93 -10.26 0.15 18.07
CA PHE A 93 -11.59 0.10 17.49
C PHE A 93 -12.20 -1.31 17.53
N ARG A 94 -11.49 -2.27 18.12
CA ARG A 94 -12.01 -3.61 18.41
C ARG A 94 -13.04 -3.54 19.54
N ALA A 95 -14.01 -4.46 19.57
CA ALA A 95 -14.94 -4.52 20.70
C ALA A 95 -14.19 -4.79 22.00
N GLY A 96 -14.46 -3.97 23.01
CA GLY A 96 -13.71 -3.94 24.26
C GLY A 96 -12.38 -3.16 24.20
N GLY A 97 -12.03 -2.61 23.05
CA GLY A 97 -10.93 -1.66 22.85
C GLY A 97 -11.22 -0.28 23.44
N LEU A 98 -10.42 0.70 23.03
CA LEU A 98 -10.51 2.08 23.51
C LEU A 98 -11.90 2.69 23.24
N PHE A 99 -12.37 2.58 22.00
CA PHE A 99 -13.60 3.18 21.50
C PHE A 99 -14.86 2.31 21.71
N GLY A 100 -14.67 1.05 22.11
CA GLY A 100 -15.79 0.12 22.34
C GLY A 100 -16.47 -0.31 21.05
N ASP A 101 -17.79 -0.37 21.06
CA ASP A 101 -18.58 -0.82 19.90
C ASP A 101 -18.85 0.37 18.97
N VAL A 102 -18.02 0.53 17.93
CA VAL A 102 -18.21 1.52 16.87
C VAL A 102 -18.96 0.86 15.71
N SER A 103 -20.01 1.52 15.23
CA SER A 103 -20.91 1.01 14.19
C SER A 103 -20.56 1.52 12.79
N ARG A 104 -20.09 2.77 12.70
CA ARG A 104 -19.70 3.44 11.46
C ARG A 104 -18.56 4.42 11.73
N ALA A 105 -17.68 4.59 10.76
CA ALA A 105 -16.66 5.63 10.75
C ALA A 105 -16.82 6.45 9.48
N ASP A 106 -16.86 7.77 9.65
CA ASP A 106 -16.99 8.74 8.57
C ASP A 106 -15.77 9.64 8.54
N ILE A 107 -15.38 10.10 7.37
CA ILE A 107 -14.17 10.89 7.16
C ILE A 107 -14.42 12.00 6.14
N PHE A 108 -13.69 13.10 6.30
CA PHE A 108 -13.60 14.16 5.31
C PHE A 108 -12.22 14.79 5.35
N GLY A 109 -11.82 15.44 4.25
CA GLY A 109 -10.56 16.15 4.19
C GLY A 109 -10.46 17.05 2.97
N GLU A 110 -9.39 17.85 2.95
CA GLU A 110 -9.01 18.66 1.80
C GLU A 110 -7.71 18.10 1.21
N ILE A 111 -7.72 17.92 -0.10
CA ILE A 111 -6.57 17.55 -0.92
C ILE A 111 -6.08 18.84 -1.57
N THR A 112 -4.93 19.34 -1.12
CA THR A 112 -4.22 20.46 -1.75
C THR A 112 -3.38 19.96 -2.94
N ASP A 113 -2.97 20.88 -3.81
CA ASP A 113 -2.36 20.58 -5.13
C ASP A 113 -1.21 19.55 -5.05
N VAL A 114 -1.25 18.59 -5.97
CA VAL A 114 -0.32 17.44 -6.11
C VAL A 114 1.13 17.85 -6.46
N ALA A 115 1.43 19.15 -6.51
CA ALA A 115 2.70 19.67 -7.05
C ALA A 115 3.87 19.67 -6.05
N GLU A 116 3.63 19.46 -4.76
CA GLU A 116 4.68 19.42 -3.72
C GLU A 116 4.77 18.00 -3.11
N VAL A 117 5.20 17.04 -3.94
CA VAL A 117 5.32 15.61 -3.58
C VAL A 117 6.58 15.31 -2.75
N ASP A 118 7.52 16.26 -2.65
CA ASP A 118 8.79 16.05 -1.95
C ASP A 118 8.71 16.30 -0.43
N ASP A 119 7.67 16.97 0.08
CA ASP A 119 7.45 17.25 1.50
C ASP A 119 5.98 16.96 1.89
N MET A 120 5.56 15.69 1.84
CA MET A 120 4.22 15.26 2.33
C MET A 120 4.14 15.25 3.86
N GLU A 121 4.53 16.34 4.53
CA GLU A 121 4.55 16.42 6.00
C GLU A 121 3.22 16.89 6.61
N ASP A 122 2.30 17.52 5.87
CA ASP A 122 1.10 18.10 6.49
C ASP A 122 -0.22 17.70 5.79
N VAL A 123 -1.00 16.80 6.41
CA VAL A 123 -2.45 16.75 6.17
C VAL A 123 -3.06 17.96 6.88
N GLU A 124 -3.01 19.13 6.23
CA GLU A 124 -3.40 20.41 6.82
C GLU A 124 -4.86 20.43 7.31
N TYR A 125 -5.74 19.61 6.74
CA TYR A 125 -7.15 19.55 7.11
C TYR A 125 -7.79 18.18 6.89
N PHE A 126 -8.08 17.49 7.99
CA PHE A 126 -8.75 16.19 7.99
C PHE A 126 -9.62 16.04 9.23
N GLY A 127 -10.76 15.36 9.09
CA GLY A 127 -11.60 14.99 10.20
C GLY A 127 -12.17 13.59 10.06
N ALA A 128 -12.28 12.89 11.18
CA ALA A 128 -12.88 11.58 11.28
C ALA A 128 -13.88 11.51 12.43
N LEU A 129 -15.05 10.97 12.16
CA LEU A 129 -16.14 10.79 13.09
C LEU A 129 -16.37 9.31 13.33
N LEU A 130 -16.38 8.90 14.59
CA LEU A 130 -16.74 7.56 15.01
C LEU A 130 -18.16 7.58 15.58
N HIS A 131 -19.00 6.68 15.08
CA HIS A 131 -20.39 6.53 15.50
C HIS A 131 -20.53 5.31 16.40
N GLY A 132 -20.81 5.53 17.68
CA GLY A 132 -20.80 4.47 18.69
C GLY A 132 -21.46 4.88 20.00
N SER A 133 -20.86 4.50 21.13
CA SER A 133 -21.32 4.88 22.46
C SER A 133 -20.14 5.35 23.30
N PHE A 134 -20.05 6.65 23.56
CA PHE A 134 -18.90 7.26 24.20
C PHE A 134 -19.24 7.83 25.59
N ASP A 135 -18.43 7.46 26.58
CA ASP A 135 -18.34 8.16 27.86
C ASP A 135 -17.09 9.04 27.81
N GLU A 136 -17.30 10.35 27.74
CA GLU A 136 -16.23 11.33 27.55
C GLU A 136 -15.13 11.22 28.61
N ALA A 137 -15.49 11.21 29.89
CA ALA A 137 -14.50 11.15 30.97
C ALA A 137 -13.71 9.83 30.95
N ALA A 138 -14.38 8.71 30.66
CA ALA A 138 -13.71 7.42 30.56
C ALA A 138 -12.81 7.33 29.31
N LEU A 139 -13.25 7.86 28.18
CA LEU A 139 -12.50 7.83 26.92
C LEU A 139 -11.22 8.68 27.02
N ILE A 140 -11.33 9.92 27.49
CA ILE A 140 -10.19 10.82 27.66
C ILE A 140 -9.16 10.21 28.63
N ALA A 141 -9.61 9.66 29.78
CA ALA A 141 -8.69 9.03 30.73
C ALA A 141 -7.96 7.79 30.14
N LYS A 142 -8.62 7.02 29.28
CA LYS A 142 -7.98 5.88 28.59
C LYS A 142 -6.96 6.37 27.56
N LEU A 143 -7.29 7.42 26.81
CA LEU A 143 -6.39 8.03 25.82
C LEU A 143 -5.10 8.52 26.48
N GLU A 144 -5.20 9.32 27.54
CA GLU A 144 -4.04 9.81 28.30
C GLU A 144 -3.22 8.66 28.89
N SER A 145 -3.89 7.63 29.42
CA SER A 145 -3.21 6.46 29.97
C SER A 145 -2.49 5.61 28.92
N LYS A 146 -3.01 5.55 27.69
CA LYS A 146 -2.43 4.75 26.60
C LYS A 146 -1.20 5.44 26.03
N THR A 147 -1.34 6.73 25.77
CA THR A 147 -0.36 7.53 25.02
C THR A 147 0.73 8.09 25.94
N GLY A 148 0.42 8.25 27.23
CA GLY A 148 1.33 8.87 28.19
C GLY A 148 1.39 10.40 28.10
N THR A 149 0.61 10.99 27.20
CA THR A 149 0.47 12.43 26.99
C THR A 149 -0.85 12.90 27.62
N ASN A 150 -0.81 14.01 28.37
CA ASN A 150 -2.03 14.61 28.92
C ASN A 150 -2.75 15.37 27.82
N LEU A 151 -4.08 15.50 27.97
CA LEU A 151 -4.90 16.27 27.07
C LEU A 151 -5.35 17.58 27.72
N VAL A 152 -5.10 18.70 27.05
CA VAL A 152 -5.54 20.02 27.46
C VAL A 152 -6.98 20.22 26.98
N GLN A 153 -7.87 20.52 27.92
CA GLN A 153 -9.28 20.79 27.62
C GLN A 153 -9.53 22.28 27.38
N ARG A 154 -10.11 22.61 26.23
CA ARG A 154 -10.68 23.94 25.92
C ARG A 154 -12.18 23.84 25.65
N ALA A 155 -12.94 24.84 26.07
CA ALA A 155 -14.37 24.92 25.75
C ALA A 155 -14.57 25.66 24.42
N TYR A 156 -15.27 25.03 23.48
CA TYR A 156 -15.66 25.62 22.20
C TYR A 156 -17.17 25.48 22.00
N LYS A 157 -17.88 26.61 21.98
CA LYS A 157 -19.35 26.70 21.82
C LYS A 157 -20.18 25.74 22.69
N GLY A 158 -19.68 25.42 23.89
CA GLY A 158 -20.36 24.53 24.84
C GLY A 158 -19.96 23.06 24.73
N SER A 159 -19.13 22.70 23.75
CA SER A 159 -18.45 21.41 23.65
C SER A 159 -17.05 21.49 24.24
N ASN A 160 -16.55 20.34 24.71
CA ASN A 160 -15.17 20.21 25.14
C ASN A 160 -14.33 19.76 23.93
N VAL A 161 -13.26 20.51 23.66
CA VAL A 161 -12.25 20.15 22.67
C VAL A 161 -10.96 19.87 23.42
N TYR A 162 -10.30 18.78 23.06
CA TYR A 162 -9.08 18.30 23.69
C TYR A 162 -7.95 18.31 22.67
N SER A 163 -6.76 18.72 23.10
CA SER A 163 -5.53 18.66 22.30
C SER A 163 -4.37 18.13 23.15
N PRO A 164 -3.32 17.53 22.57
CA PRO A 164 -2.14 17.12 23.32
C PRO A 164 -1.49 18.30 24.07
N GLU A 165 -1.01 18.05 25.30
CA GLU A 165 -0.25 19.06 26.06
C GLU A 165 1.13 19.33 25.45
N ASP A 166 1.71 18.35 24.77
CA ASP A 166 3.05 18.44 24.18
C ASP A 166 3.05 19.22 22.85
N ASP A 167 1.95 19.12 22.08
CA ASP A 167 1.73 19.84 20.82
C ASP A 167 0.23 20.11 20.62
N GLU A 168 -0.21 21.35 20.86
CA GLU A 168 -1.63 21.72 20.75
C GLU A 168 -2.13 21.77 19.29
N ASP A 169 -1.22 21.83 18.31
CA ASP A 169 -1.54 21.96 16.89
C ASP A 169 -1.53 20.61 16.14
N ASP A 170 -1.08 19.51 16.77
CA ASP A 170 -1.01 18.17 16.17
C ASP A 170 -2.40 17.64 15.78
N PHE A 171 -3.31 17.57 16.75
CA PHE A 171 -4.71 17.24 16.49
C PHE A 171 -5.66 17.69 17.60
N GLU A 172 -6.94 17.73 17.27
CA GLU A 172 -8.03 18.01 18.18
C GLU A 172 -8.99 16.81 18.29
N LEU A 173 -9.57 16.63 19.47
CA LEU A 173 -10.56 15.60 19.77
C LEU A 173 -11.80 16.21 20.42
N SER A 174 -12.97 15.66 20.16
CA SER A 174 -14.18 15.99 20.92
C SER A 174 -15.16 14.83 20.97
N VAL A 175 -15.79 14.64 22.14
CA VAL A 175 -16.99 13.81 22.25
C VAL A 175 -18.18 14.75 22.07
N LEU A 176 -18.73 14.79 20.86
CA LEU A 176 -19.77 15.76 20.49
C LEU A 176 -21.11 15.46 21.18
N ASP A 177 -21.35 14.20 21.47
CA ASP A 177 -22.40 13.67 22.35
C ASP A 177 -22.10 12.20 22.69
N SER A 178 -23.03 11.51 23.35
CA SER A 178 -22.85 10.10 23.72
C SER A 178 -22.73 9.14 22.54
N SER A 179 -22.94 9.59 21.30
CA SER A 179 -22.96 8.77 20.08
C SER A 179 -21.89 9.12 19.05
N ILE A 180 -21.28 10.31 19.12
CA ILE A 180 -20.29 10.77 18.14
C ILE A 180 -19.02 11.24 18.84
N PHE A 181 -17.90 10.62 18.47
CA PHE A 181 -16.55 11.07 18.78
C PHE A 181 -15.91 11.58 17.48
N VAL A 182 -15.21 12.72 17.55
CA VAL A 182 -14.50 13.30 16.41
C VAL A 182 -13.03 13.51 16.76
N VAL A 183 -12.17 13.24 15.78
CA VAL A 183 -10.74 13.59 15.76
C VAL A 183 -10.44 14.33 14.47
N GLY A 184 -9.57 15.34 14.50
CA GLY A 184 -9.16 16.02 13.28
C GLY A 184 -8.06 17.05 13.45
N THR A 185 -7.52 17.48 12.32
CA THR A 185 -6.48 18.53 12.21
C THR A 185 -7.06 19.78 11.55
N GLY A 186 -6.30 20.88 11.54
CA GLY A 186 -6.66 22.07 10.74
C GLY A 186 -7.95 22.78 11.14
N GLY A 187 -8.43 22.56 12.37
CA GLY A 187 -9.70 23.09 12.87
C GLY A 187 -10.94 22.28 12.48
N ALA A 188 -10.78 21.07 11.91
CA ALA A 188 -11.88 20.19 11.52
C ALA A 188 -12.89 19.93 12.67
N VAL A 189 -12.43 19.75 13.91
CA VAL A 189 -13.31 19.54 15.07
C VAL A 189 -14.22 20.75 15.32
N ASN A 190 -13.69 21.96 15.18
CA ASN A 190 -14.48 23.18 15.34
C ASN A 190 -15.53 23.32 14.24
N ASP A 191 -15.19 22.99 13.00
CA ASP A 191 -16.12 23.03 11.87
C ASP A 191 -17.29 22.06 12.09
N ILE A 192 -17.04 20.87 12.62
CA ILE A 192 -18.10 19.91 12.95
C ILE A 192 -19.00 20.42 14.08
N ILE A 193 -18.43 21.06 15.11
CA ILE A 193 -19.21 21.69 16.17
C ILE A 193 -20.08 22.82 15.60
N ASP A 194 -19.55 23.61 14.66
CA ASP A 194 -20.27 24.70 14.00
C ASP A 194 -21.43 24.20 13.13
N LEU A 195 -21.22 23.13 12.36
CA LEU A 195 -22.27 22.46 11.58
C LEU A 195 -23.39 21.93 12.49
N LYS A 196 -23.02 21.24 13.57
CA LYS A 196 -24.00 20.71 14.54
C LYS A 196 -24.78 21.80 15.27
N ALA A 197 -24.16 22.94 15.50
CA ALA A 197 -24.81 24.11 16.09
C ALA A 197 -25.75 24.84 15.11
N GLY A 198 -25.66 24.55 13.80
CA GLY A 198 -26.34 25.29 12.74
C GLY A 198 -25.73 26.67 12.48
N ASP A 199 -24.47 26.88 12.87
CA ASP A 199 -23.71 28.11 12.66
C ASP A 199 -22.97 28.11 11.30
N ALA A 200 -22.87 26.95 10.65
CA ALA A 200 -22.32 26.76 9.32
C ALA A 200 -23.27 25.91 8.47
N ASP A 201 -23.22 26.12 7.15
CA ASP A 201 -23.94 25.29 6.19
C ASP A 201 -23.07 24.06 5.82
N PRO A 202 -23.66 22.86 5.66
CA PRO A 202 -22.93 21.69 5.22
C PRO A 202 -22.51 21.77 3.75
N ALA A 203 -21.50 20.99 3.39
CA ALA A 203 -21.11 20.79 2.00
C ALA A 203 -22.29 20.33 1.16
N SER A 204 -22.30 20.75 -0.11
CA SER A 204 -23.32 20.39 -1.09
C SER A 204 -22.74 20.40 -2.50
N GLY A 205 -23.48 19.84 -3.45
CA GLY A 205 -23.09 19.72 -4.85
C GLY A 205 -22.49 18.34 -5.17
N ALA A 206 -21.93 18.22 -6.37
CA ALA A 206 -21.65 16.93 -7.02
C ALA A 206 -20.82 15.94 -6.18
N LEU A 207 -19.86 16.42 -5.36
CA LEU A 207 -19.09 15.55 -4.45
C LEU A 207 -19.99 14.86 -3.42
N ILE A 208 -20.86 15.65 -2.77
CA ILE A 208 -21.77 15.17 -1.73
C ILE A 208 -22.90 14.35 -2.35
N ASP A 209 -23.40 14.77 -3.52
CA ASP A 209 -24.41 14.01 -4.26
C ASP A 209 -23.86 12.61 -4.63
N THR A 210 -22.63 12.55 -5.18
CA THR A 210 -21.95 11.29 -5.50
C THR A 210 -21.71 10.42 -4.27
N PHE A 211 -21.32 11.03 -3.15
CA PHE A 211 -21.10 10.30 -1.91
C PHE A 211 -22.40 9.71 -1.35
N ASN A 212 -23.48 10.49 -1.28
CA ASN A 212 -24.78 10.04 -0.78
C ASN A 212 -25.40 8.95 -1.66
N ASP A 213 -25.08 8.92 -2.96
CA ASP A 213 -25.51 7.85 -3.85
C ASP A 213 -24.74 6.52 -3.60
N LEU A 214 -23.64 6.56 -2.83
CA LEU A 214 -22.75 5.42 -2.56
C LEU A 214 -22.70 4.99 -1.08
N ASP A 215 -23.12 5.81 -0.12
CA ASP A 215 -22.88 5.62 1.32
C ASP A 215 -23.91 4.74 2.06
N ASP A 216 -24.97 4.32 1.36
CA ASP A 216 -26.01 3.42 1.86
C ASP A 216 -25.51 1.97 2.08
N GLY A 217 -24.31 1.63 1.58
CA GLY A 217 -23.73 0.29 1.62
C GLY A 217 -22.73 0.02 2.76
N LEU A 218 -21.85 -0.95 2.51
CA LEU A 218 -20.71 -1.33 3.34
C LEU A 218 -19.71 -0.18 3.47
N PHE A 219 -19.45 0.51 2.36
CA PHE A 219 -18.63 1.70 2.32
C PHE A 219 -19.03 2.57 1.14
N GLY A 220 -18.74 3.86 1.25
CA GLY A 220 -18.89 4.85 0.19
C GLY A 220 -17.77 5.87 0.30
N PHE A 221 -17.17 6.23 -0.83
CA PHE A 221 -16.10 7.22 -0.93
C PHE A 221 -16.36 8.11 -2.13
N ALA A 222 -16.10 9.40 -1.99
CA ALA A 222 -16.07 10.32 -3.12
C ALA A 222 -14.92 11.30 -2.98
N VAL A 223 -14.28 11.62 -4.11
CA VAL A 223 -13.13 12.52 -4.15
C VAL A 223 -13.21 13.42 -5.38
N LYS A 224 -12.97 14.71 -5.19
CA LYS A 224 -12.70 15.66 -6.27
C LYS A 224 -11.30 15.42 -6.79
N VAL A 225 -11.15 15.33 -8.09
CA VAL A 225 -9.89 15.04 -8.78
C VAL A 225 -9.13 16.36 -9.01
N PRO A 226 -7.93 16.54 -8.41
CA PRO A 226 -7.08 17.70 -8.68
C PRO A 226 -6.79 17.92 -10.17
N GLN A 227 -6.76 19.19 -10.58
CA GLN A 227 -6.41 19.54 -11.96
C GLN A 227 -4.90 19.31 -12.18
N GLY A 228 -4.52 18.71 -13.32
CA GLY A 228 -3.10 18.44 -13.66
C GLY A 228 -2.62 17.01 -13.41
N ILE A 229 -3.45 16.15 -12.81
CA ILE A 229 -3.13 14.72 -12.62
C ILE A 229 -2.78 14.02 -13.92
N ALA A 230 -3.50 14.34 -15.00
CA ALA A 230 -3.27 13.73 -16.30
C ALA A 230 -1.86 14.00 -16.86
N ASP A 231 -1.22 15.11 -16.47
CA ASP A 231 0.14 15.44 -16.90
C ASP A 231 1.20 14.55 -16.21
N GLU A 232 0.85 13.90 -15.10
CA GLU A 232 1.72 12.97 -14.37
C GLU A 232 1.55 11.50 -14.80
N VAL A 233 0.48 11.18 -15.55
CA VAL A 233 0.20 9.80 -15.97
C VAL A 233 0.95 9.49 -17.26
N ASP A 234 2.13 8.88 -17.13
CA ASP A 234 2.83 8.31 -18.28
C ASP A 234 2.26 6.91 -18.63
N LEU A 235 1.61 6.82 -19.79
CA LEU A 235 1.09 5.57 -20.37
C LEU A 235 2.18 4.58 -20.75
N ASP A 236 3.34 5.08 -21.18
CA ASP A 236 4.45 4.21 -21.62
C ASP A 236 5.07 3.48 -20.43
N SER A 237 4.87 3.99 -19.22
CA SER A 237 5.23 3.30 -17.98
C SER A 237 4.14 2.33 -17.49
N VAL A 238 3.04 2.10 -18.22
CA VAL A 238 2.01 1.08 -17.90
C VAL A 238 2.35 -0.23 -18.62
N PRO A 239 2.67 -1.32 -17.90
CA PRO A 239 2.86 -2.63 -18.52
C PRO A 239 1.60 -3.07 -19.29
N GLY A 240 1.73 -3.39 -20.58
CA GLY A 240 0.63 -3.88 -21.42
C GLY A 240 -0.19 -2.81 -22.14
N PHE A 241 0.00 -1.52 -21.82
CA PHE A 241 -0.67 -0.41 -22.50
C PHE A 241 0.28 0.53 -23.26
N GLY A 242 1.60 0.42 -23.03
CA GLY A 242 2.61 1.18 -23.77
C GLY A 242 2.53 0.96 -25.29
N GLY A 243 2.52 2.07 -26.04
CA GLY A 243 2.43 2.06 -27.51
C GLY A 243 1.03 1.81 -28.11
N LEU A 244 -0.03 1.75 -27.30
CA LEU A 244 -1.40 1.75 -27.84
C LEU A 244 -1.76 3.16 -28.37
N PRO A 245 -2.41 3.29 -29.55
CA PRO A 245 -2.82 4.58 -30.11
C PRO A 245 -4.11 5.08 -29.44
N ILE A 246 -4.14 5.08 -28.11
CA ILE A 246 -5.25 5.56 -27.29
C ILE A 246 -4.76 6.82 -26.57
N SER A 247 -5.48 7.93 -26.66
CA SER A 247 -5.22 9.07 -25.79
C SER A 247 -6.03 8.93 -24.50
N LEU A 248 -5.40 9.25 -23.38
CA LEU A 248 -6.05 9.34 -22.07
C LEU A 248 -6.50 10.77 -21.77
N ASP A 249 -6.76 11.58 -22.80
CA ASP A 249 -7.14 12.99 -22.65
C ASP A 249 -8.42 13.15 -21.83
N PHE A 250 -9.27 12.12 -21.80
CA PHE A 250 -10.47 12.08 -20.95
C PHE A 250 -10.14 12.11 -19.45
N ILE A 251 -8.95 11.67 -19.01
CA ILE A 251 -8.53 11.74 -17.60
C ILE A 251 -8.39 13.20 -17.16
N SER A 252 -7.94 14.09 -18.04
CA SER A 252 -7.85 15.52 -17.75
C SER A 252 -9.21 16.16 -17.49
N ALA A 253 -10.29 15.56 -17.99
CA ALA A 253 -11.66 16.02 -17.82
C ALA A 253 -12.37 15.36 -16.62
N LEU A 254 -11.73 14.41 -15.92
CA LEU A 254 -12.32 13.76 -14.76
C LEU A 254 -12.38 14.75 -13.59
N GLU A 255 -13.57 15.00 -13.06
CA GLU A 255 -13.79 15.95 -11.96
C GLU A 255 -14.00 15.26 -10.61
N ILE A 256 -14.74 14.15 -10.59
CA ILE A 256 -15.08 13.43 -9.36
C ILE A 256 -14.99 11.92 -9.60
N VAL A 257 -14.43 11.20 -8.64
CA VAL A 257 -14.47 9.74 -8.58
C VAL A 257 -15.19 9.33 -7.31
N GLY A 258 -16.16 8.43 -7.44
CA GLY A 258 -16.79 7.77 -6.33
C GLY A 258 -16.55 6.25 -6.36
N LEU A 259 -16.52 5.65 -5.19
CA LEU A 259 -16.38 4.22 -4.99
C LEU A 259 -17.29 3.79 -3.84
N GLY A 260 -18.26 2.93 -4.13
CA GLY A 260 -19.17 2.35 -3.14
C GLY A 260 -19.15 0.83 -3.20
N GLY A 261 -19.51 0.19 -2.10
CA GLY A 261 -19.63 -1.26 -2.02
C GLY A 261 -20.76 -1.67 -1.09
N GLU A 262 -21.56 -2.66 -1.48
CA GLU A 262 -22.62 -3.23 -0.65
C GLU A 262 -22.53 -4.77 -0.64
N LEU A 263 -22.90 -5.39 0.49
CA LEU A 263 -22.96 -6.84 0.62
C LEU A 263 -24.35 -7.36 0.27
N ASN A 264 -24.47 -8.02 -0.89
CA ASN A 264 -25.74 -8.55 -1.39
C ASN A 264 -25.68 -10.07 -1.56
N GLY A 265 -26.35 -10.81 -0.67
CA GLY A 265 -26.61 -12.24 -0.89
C GLY A 265 -25.38 -13.14 -1.05
N GLY A 266 -24.21 -12.72 -0.56
CA GLY A 266 -22.93 -13.44 -0.70
C GLY A 266 -22.00 -12.90 -1.79
N SER A 267 -22.34 -11.77 -2.42
CA SER A 267 -21.42 -10.94 -3.22
C SER A 267 -21.18 -9.58 -2.56
N LEU A 268 -20.03 -8.98 -2.87
CA LEU A 268 -19.77 -7.55 -2.76
C LEU A 268 -20.11 -6.92 -4.11
N ASP A 269 -21.14 -6.10 -4.14
CA ASP A 269 -21.49 -5.32 -5.32
C ASP A 269 -20.72 -4.00 -5.24
N LEU A 270 -19.76 -3.81 -6.13
CA LEU A 270 -18.92 -2.62 -6.22
C LEU A 270 -19.51 -1.65 -7.25
N VAL A 271 -19.58 -0.38 -6.89
CA VAL A 271 -19.98 0.71 -7.78
C VAL A 271 -18.85 1.71 -7.87
N VAL A 272 -18.40 2.02 -9.08
CA VAL A 272 -17.44 3.10 -9.37
C VAL A 272 -18.15 4.17 -10.17
N THR A 273 -18.20 5.38 -9.67
CA THR A 273 -18.73 6.54 -10.41
C THR A 273 -17.59 7.44 -10.84
N MET A 274 -17.68 7.98 -12.04
CA MET A 274 -16.71 8.91 -12.62
C MET A 274 -17.48 10.03 -13.29
N ASP A 275 -17.45 11.22 -12.72
CA ASP A 275 -18.06 12.41 -13.30
C ASP A 275 -17.01 13.24 -14.04
N PHE A 276 -17.36 13.65 -15.26
CA PHE A 276 -16.48 14.36 -16.17
C PHE A 276 -16.97 15.79 -16.42
N ALA A 277 -16.04 16.69 -16.76
CA ALA A 277 -16.36 18.05 -17.18
C ALA A 277 -17.21 18.09 -18.47
N ASP A 278 -17.16 17.03 -19.28
CA ASP A 278 -17.87 16.93 -20.54
C ASP A 278 -18.32 15.48 -20.88
N GLU A 279 -19.43 15.39 -21.63
CA GLU A 279 -20.02 14.10 -22.02
C GLU A 279 -19.14 13.30 -22.99
N ASP A 280 -18.30 13.97 -23.80
CA ASP A 280 -17.46 13.32 -24.81
C ASP A 280 -16.32 12.52 -24.15
N SER A 281 -15.77 13.04 -23.05
CA SER A 281 -14.76 12.39 -22.22
C SER A 281 -15.32 11.13 -21.53
N ALA A 282 -16.51 11.24 -20.93
CA ALA A 282 -17.22 10.10 -20.34
C ALA A 282 -17.54 9.02 -21.39
N GLU A 283 -18.00 9.42 -22.58
CA GLU A 283 -18.25 8.51 -23.70
C GLU A 283 -16.97 7.82 -24.17
N SER A 284 -15.85 8.54 -24.24
CA SER A 284 -14.56 8.01 -24.66
C SER A 284 -14.08 6.91 -23.72
N LEU A 285 -14.16 7.11 -22.40
CA LEU A 285 -13.80 6.08 -21.42
C LEU A 285 -14.79 4.90 -21.46
N GLY A 286 -16.10 5.15 -21.53
CA GLY A 286 -17.10 4.09 -21.62
C GLY A 286 -16.88 3.18 -22.85
N ASN A 287 -16.62 3.78 -24.01
CA ASN A 287 -16.29 3.05 -25.24
C ASN A 287 -14.98 2.27 -25.13
N PHE A 288 -13.97 2.84 -24.46
CA PHE A 288 -12.70 2.17 -24.23
C PHE A 288 -12.87 0.92 -23.37
N ILE A 289 -13.55 1.04 -22.22
CA ILE A 289 -13.86 -0.09 -21.33
C ILE A 289 -14.67 -1.14 -22.07
N GLY A 290 -15.74 -0.74 -22.77
CA GLY A 290 -16.56 -1.65 -23.57
C GLY A 290 -15.76 -2.37 -24.66
N GLY A 291 -14.79 -1.70 -25.26
CA GLY A 291 -13.84 -2.28 -26.22
C GLY A 291 -12.95 -3.35 -25.59
N ILE A 292 -12.36 -3.07 -24.42
CA ILE A 292 -11.56 -4.05 -23.66
C ILE A 292 -12.40 -5.27 -23.28
N VAL A 293 -13.60 -5.06 -22.75
CA VAL A 293 -14.52 -6.15 -22.36
C VAL A 293 -14.84 -7.03 -23.57
N THR A 294 -15.20 -6.40 -24.70
CA THR A 294 -15.51 -7.12 -25.94
C THR A 294 -14.33 -7.97 -26.43
N LEU A 295 -13.11 -7.42 -26.36
CA LEU A 295 -11.90 -8.15 -26.74
C LEU A 295 -11.62 -9.29 -25.76
N ALA A 296 -11.64 -9.02 -24.45
CA ALA A 296 -11.32 -9.99 -23.42
C ALA A 296 -12.31 -11.16 -23.40
N SER A 297 -13.62 -10.94 -23.61
CA SER A 297 -14.61 -12.02 -23.76
C SER A 297 -14.29 -12.99 -24.92
N GLY A 298 -13.50 -12.58 -25.92
CA GLY A 298 -13.06 -13.44 -27.02
C GLY A 298 -11.77 -14.22 -26.77
N PHE A 299 -10.97 -13.84 -25.77
CA PHE A 299 -9.64 -14.41 -25.49
C PHE A 299 -9.53 -15.10 -24.13
N LEU A 300 -10.43 -14.81 -23.19
CA LEU A 300 -10.40 -15.43 -21.86
C LEU A 300 -10.90 -16.88 -21.92
N THR A 301 -9.99 -17.80 -21.65
CA THR A 301 -10.29 -19.24 -21.50
C THR A 301 -10.46 -19.65 -20.04
N ASP A 302 -10.20 -18.74 -19.10
CA ASP A 302 -10.32 -18.96 -17.67
C ASP A 302 -11.75 -18.66 -17.17
N PRO A 303 -12.45 -19.61 -16.52
CA PRO A 303 -13.82 -19.43 -16.05
C PRO A 303 -13.99 -18.32 -14.99
N ASN A 304 -12.99 -18.13 -14.12
CA ASN A 304 -13.07 -17.17 -13.02
C ASN A 304 -12.97 -15.73 -13.56
N THR A 305 -11.99 -15.46 -14.42
CA THR A 305 -11.83 -14.15 -15.07
C THR A 305 -12.98 -13.83 -16.04
N ALA A 306 -13.54 -14.85 -16.70
CA ALA A 306 -14.70 -14.67 -17.57
C ALA A 306 -15.97 -14.27 -16.80
N GLY A 307 -16.18 -14.79 -15.58
CA GLY A 307 -17.31 -14.44 -14.73
C GLY A 307 -17.30 -13.00 -14.24
N LEU A 308 -16.11 -12.45 -13.96
CA LEU A 308 -15.94 -11.06 -13.52
C LEU A 308 -16.27 -10.05 -14.62
N LEU A 309 -15.91 -10.35 -15.86
CA LEU A 309 -16.28 -9.51 -17.01
C LEU A 309 -17.76 -9.66 -17.41
N GLU A 310 -18.40 -10.79 -17.11
CA GLU A 310 -19.85 -10.95 -17.27
C GLU A 310 -20.64 -10.13 -16.25
N GLY A 311 -20.05 -9.88 -15.07
CA GLY A 311 -20.61 -9.06 -14.00
C GLY A 311 -20.42 -7.55 -14.18
N LEU A 312 -19.46 -7.11 -15.01
CA LEU A 312 -19.18 -5.70 -15.25
C LEU A 312 -20.29 -5.05 -16.10
N ARG A 313 -20.99 -4.08 -15.53
CA ARG A 313 -21.92 -3.20 -16.24
C ARG A 313 -21.30 -1.81 -16.34
N VAL A 314 -21.48 -1.21 -17.50
CA VAL A 314 -21.06 0.17 -17.79
C VAL A 314 -22.32 0.92 -18.19
N ASP A 315 -22.72 1.88 -17.37
CA ASP A 315 -23.81 2.80 -17.66
C ASP A 315 -23.28 4.23 -17.77
N ARG A 316 -23.88 5.03 -18.64
CA ARG A 316 -23.50 6.43 -18.81
C ARG A 316 -24.76 7.29 -18.88
N GLU A 317 -24.80 8.30 -18.02
CA GLU A 317 -25.82 9.35 -18.03
C GLU A 317 -25.15 10.71 -18.19
N GLY A 318 -25.12 11.23 -19.43
CA GLY A 318 -24.45 12.50 -19.74
C GLY A 318 -22.94 12.42 -19.51
N SER A 319 -22.45 13.18 -18.52
CA SER A 319 -21.05 13.22 -18.08
C SER A 319 -20.73 12.18 -17.01
N LEU A 320 -21.72 11.52 -16.43
CA LEU A 320 -21.51 10.52 -15.38
C LEU A 320 -21.35 9.14 -16.01
N LEU A 321 -20.24 8.48 -15.70
CA LEU A 321 -19.98 7.09 -16.03
C LEU A 321 -20.05 6.24 -14.75
N THR A 322 -20.90 5.22 -14.74
CA THR A 322 -21.07 4.29 -13.62
C THR A 322 -20.64 2.89 -14.05
N LEU A 323 -19.71 2.31 -13.29
CA LEU A 323 -19.30 0.93 -13.42
C LEU A 323 -19.85 0.13 -12.25
N GLU A 324 -20.57 -0.94 -12.52
CA GLU A 324 -21.04 -1.88 -11.49
C GLU A 324 -20.36 -3.23 -11.67
N ILE A 325 -19.86 -3.81 -10.59
CA ILE A 325 -19.20 -5.12 -10.60
C ILE A 325 -19.71 -5.93 -9.41
N GLY A 326 -20.45 -7.01 -9.68
CA GLY A 326 -20.82 -7.98 -8.66
C GLY A 326 -19.71 -8.99 -8.44
N ILE A 327 -19.09 -8.98 -7.25
CA ILE A 327 -17.97 -9.84 -6.90
C ILE A 327 -18.42 -10.87 -5.85
N PRO A 328 -18.47 -12.17 -6.16
CA PRO A 328 -18.76 -13.17 -5.15
C PRO A 328 -17.73 -13.12 -4.00
N LEU A 329 -18.18 -13.17 -2.75
CA LEU A 329 -17.27 -13.10 -1.58
C LEU A 329 -16.23 -14.22 -1.58
N ALA A 330 -16.54 -15.37 -2.18
CA ALA A 330 -15.61 -16.48 -2.35
C ALA A 330 -14.46 -16.16 -3.31
N ASP A 331 -14.69 -15.25 -4.25
CA ASP A 331 -13.72 -14.86 -5.28
C ASP A 331 -12.91 -13.63 -4.84
N ILE A 332 -13.35 -12.88 -3.83
CA ILE A 332 -12.60 -11.73 -3.26
C ILE A 332 -11.17 -12.13 -2.88
N PRO A 333 -10.93 -13.21 -2.11
CA PRO A 333 -9.57 -13.65 -1.79
C PRO A 333 -8.73 -14.01 -3.03
N GLU A 334 -9.35 -14.44 -4.13
CA GLU A 334 -8.67 -14.77 -5.39
C GLU A 334 -8.49 -13.55 -6.30
N LEU A 335 -9.38 -12.56 -6.26
CA LEU A 335 -9.31 -11.30 -7.01
C LEU A 335 -8.19 -10.39 -6.52
N PHE A 336 -8.18 -10.19 -5.21
CA PHE A 336 -7.06 -9.55 -4.52
C PHE A 336 -5.91 -10.54 -4.36
N GLY A 337 -6.21 -11.83 -4.48
CA GLY A 337 -5.25 -12.90 -4.71
C GLY A 337 -4.44 -12.67 -5.97
N ASP A 338 -5.00 -12.49 -7.16
CA ASP A 338 -4.23 -12.34 -8.41
C ASP A 338 -3.56 -10.96 -8.56
N LEU A 339 -4.07 -9.94 -7.85
CA LEU A 339 -3.37 -8.66 -7.66
C LEU A 339 -2.18 -8.75 -6.69
N ILE A 340 -2.07 -9.82 -5.89
CA ILE A 340 -1.06 -10.00 -4.83
C ILE A 340 -0.33 -11.38 -4.87
N THR A 341 -0.73 -12.33 -5.74
CA THR A 341 -0.24 -13.72 -5.85
C THR A 341 -0.52 -14.34 -7.23
N PRO A 342 0.49 -14.85 -7.96
CA PRO A 342 0.29 -15.69 -9.13
C PRO A 342 -0.17 -17.11 -8.72
N THR A 343 -1.20 -17.62 -9.38
CA THR A 343 -1.67 -19.02 -9.27
C THR A 343 -0.52 -20.04 -9.34
N ILE A 344 -0.38 -20.88 -8.30
CA ILE A 344 0.35 -22.16 -8.37
C ILE A 344 -0.56 -23.23 -7.77
N THR A 345 -0.97 -24.19 -8.61
CA THR A 345 -1.54 -25.45 -8.12
C THR A 345 -0.45 -26.29 -7.44
N GLU A 346 -0.78 -26.72 -6.22
CA GLU A 346 -0.02 -27.47 -5.20
C GLU A 346 1.23 -28.27 -5.61
N THR A 347 2.31 -28.13 -4.82
CA THR A 347 2.73 -29.18 -3.86
C THR A 347 3.87 -28.72 -2.93
N SER A 348 3.57 -28.69 -1.61
CA SER A 348 4.48 -28.92 -0.46
C SER A 348 5.72 -28.01 -0.21
N GLY A 349 5.65 -27.21 0.86
CA GLY A 349 6.77 -26.98 1.81
C GLY A 349 7.27 -25.54 1.98
N ASP A 350 7.07 -24.97 3.18
CA ASP A 350 7.62 -23.71 3.75
C ASP A 350 8.59 -22.89 2.86
N ARG A 351 8.07 -21.84 2.21
CA ARG A 351 8.80 -20.68 1.71
C ARG A 351 7.84 -19.52 1.39
N PRO A 352 8.21 -18.24 1.60
CA PRO A 352 7.40 -17.10 1.13
C PRO A 352 7.27 -17.14 -0.40
N PRO A 353 6.11 -16.79 -0.98
CA PRO A 353 5.92 -16.90 -2.43
C PRO A 353 6.82 -15.91 -3.18
N GLU A 354 7.62 -16.42 -4.13
CA GLU A 354 8.39 -15.61 -5.08
C GLU A 354 7.45 -15.01 -6.14
N THR A 355 7.56 -13.71 -6.45
CA THR A 355 6.74 -13.03 -7.47
C THR A 355 6.94 -13.63 -8.87
N PRO A 356 5.96 -13.52 -9.80
CA PRO A 356 6.07 -14.10 -11.14
C PRO A 356 7.11 -13.39 -12.01
N GLU A 357 7.33 -12.09 -11.81
CA GLU A 357 8.46 -11.35 -12.39
C GLU A 357 9.80 -11.90 -11.89
N LYS A 358 9.96 -12.11 -10.57
CA LYS A 358 11.16 -12.74 -10.02
C LYS A 358 11.33 -14.14 -10.58
N ARG A 359 10.29 -14.97 -10.71
CA ARG A 359 10.38 -16.31 -11.31
C ARG A 359 10.82 -16.31 -12.78
N VAL A 360 10.34 -15.35 -13.57
CA VAL A 360 10.82 -15.15 -14.95
C VAL A 360 12.28 -14.70 -14.94
N LEU A 361 12.65 -13.73 -14.10
CA LEU A 361 14.03 -13.25 -13.95
C LEU A 361 14.98 -14.37 -13.49
N GLN A 362 14.59 -15.19 -12.52
CA GLN A 362 15.35 -16.36 -12.03
C GLN A 362 15.50 -17.48 -13.07
N GLY A 363 14.67 -17.46 -14.12
CA GLY A 363 14.80 -18.30 -15.31
C GLY A 363 15.67 -17.68 -16.42
N VAL A 364 15.91 -16.37 -16.35
CA VAL A 364 16.66 -15.59 -17.35
C VAL A 364 18.10 -15.28 -16.89
N ILE A 365 18.34 -15.12 -15.59
CA ILE A 365 19.65 -14.79 -14.99
C ILE A 365 19.95 -15.67 -13.77
N GLY A 366 21.22 -16.02 -13.57
CA GLY A 366 21.67 -16.85 -12.45
C GLY A 366 21.51 -18.36 -12.65
N GLU A 367 22.63 -19.06 -12.84
CA GLU A 367 22.71 -20.52 -12.91
C GLU A 367 22.36 -21.13 -11.55
N ALA A 368 21.54 -22.19 -11.57
CA ALA A 368 21.16 -22.93 -10.37
C ALA A 368 22.30 -23.87 -9.93
N MET A 369 22.76 -23.69 -8.69
CA MET A 369 23.78 -24.53 -8.08
C MET A 369 23.14 -25.52 -7.08
N PRO A 370 23.68 -26.75 -6.95
CA PRO A 370 23.23 -27.68 -5.91
C PRO A 370 23.39 -27.07 -4.51
N VAL A 371 22.29 -26.95 -3.77
CA VAL A 371 22.34 -26.50 -2.38
C VAL A 371 22.93 -27.62 -1.51
N LEU A 372 24.00 -27.33 -0.78
CA LEU A 372 24.63 -28.31 0.11
C LEU A 372 23.70 -28.64 1.28
N VAL A 373 23.55 -29.93 1.59
CA VAL A 373 22.62 -30.43 2.62
C VAL A 373 23.03 -30.05 4.05
N ASN A 374 24.31 -29.77 4.27
CA ASN A 374 24.84 -29.35 5.57
C ASN A 374 25.10 -27.84 5.56
N ILE A 375 24.19 -27.09 6.18
CA ILE A 375 24.18 -25.62 6.21
C ILE A 375 24.50 -25.05 7.60
N ASN A 376 24.86 -25.90 8.56
CA ASN A 376 25.02 -25.48 9.96
C ASN A 376 26.17 -24.48 10.15
N HIS A 377 26.01 -23.62 11.16
CA HIS A 377 27.11 -22.80 11.68
C HIS A 377 28.27 -23.66 12.17
N VAL A 378 29.49 -23.26 11.82
CA VAL A 378 30.74 -23.78 12.37
C VAL A 378 31.49 -22.67 13.11
N PRO A 379 32.33 -22.97 14.10
CA PRO A 379 33.12 -21.97 14.82
C PRO A 379 33.82 -20.97 13.89
N GLU A 380 33.80 -19.70 14.30
CA GLU A 380 34.50 -18.62 13.59
C GLU A 380 35.96 -18.99 13.31
N GLY A 381 36.41 -18.78 12.07
CA GLY A 381 37.77 -19.13 11.66
C GLY A 381 37.97 -20.62 11.31
N GLN A 382 36.97 -21.49 11.51
CA GLN A 382 37.05 -22.87 11.07
C GLN A 382 37.08 -22.93 9.54
N ARG A 383 38.04 -23.68 8.99
CA ARG A 383 38.12 -23.91 7.55
C ARG A 383 36.94 -24.77 7.09
N VAL A 384 36.17 -24.26 6.14
CA VAL A 384 35.12 -24.98 5.41
C VAL A 384 35.59 -25.17 3.98
N GLU A 385 35.34 -26.34 3.41
CA GLU A 385 35.62 -26.63 2.01
C GLU A 385 34.31 -26.58 1.21
N TYR A 386 34.27 -25.70 0.21
CA TYR A 386 33.16 -25.55 -0.71
C TYR A 386 33.50 -26.21 -2.05
N GLN A 387 32.47 -26.72 -2.73
CA GLN A 387 32.62 -27.36 -4.04
C GLN A 387 32.83 -26.34 -5.17
N ASP A 388 32.31 -25.12 -4.98
CA ASP A 388 32.34 -24.04 -5.95
C ASP A 388 33.18 -22.83 -5.47
N ALA A 389 33.55 -21.97 -6.41
CA ALA A 389 34.26 -20.72 -6.16
C ALA A 389 33.74 -19.61 -7.09
N PRO A 390 33.00 -18.60 -6.58
CA PRO A 390 32.60 -18.41 -5.18
C PRO A 390 31.57 -19.46 -4.71
N PRO A 391 31.50 -19.75 -3.40
CA PRO A 391 30.47 -20.64 -2.86
C PRO A 391 29.08 -19.99 -2.98
N SER A 392 28.04 -20.81 -3.08
CA SER A 392 26.64 -20.35 -3.13
C SER A 392 25.76 -20.90 -1.99
N SER A 393 26.26 -21.87 -1.21
CA SER A 393 25.58 -22.44 -0.04
C SER A 393 26.55 -23.31 0.79
N GLY A 394 26.11 -23.74 1.98
CA GLY A 394 26.81 -24.73 2.81
C GLY A 394 27.11 -24.24 4.22
N GLN A 395 27.96 -24.98 4.94
CA GLN A 395 28.40 -24.60 6.29
C GLN A 395 29.09 -23.24 6.27
N HIS A 396 28.91 -22.45 7.32
CA HIS A 396 29.42 -21.08 7.35
C HIS A 396 29.62 -20.62 8.80
N TRP A 397 30.26 -19.48 8.99
CA TRP A 397 30.56 -18.94 10.32
C TRP A 397 29.34 -18.27 10.93
N PRO A 398 29.21 -18.14 12.26
CA PRO A 398 28.01 -17.63 12.91
C PRO A 398 27.81 -16.11 12.77
N THR A 399 28.80 -15.37 12.27
CA THR A 399 28.70 -13.89 12.15
C THR A 399 28.78 -13.47 10.68
N PRO A 400 27.73 -12.84 10.11
CA PRO A 400 27.77 -12.31 8.75
C PRO A 400 28.67 -11.07 8.62
N ALA A 401 28.97 -10.66 7.40
CA ALA A 401 29.55 -9.34 7.12
C ALA A 401 28.46 -8.26 7.15
N ARG A 402 28.85 -7.00 7.37
CA ARG A 402 27.95 -5.85 7.18
C ARG A 402 27.77 -5.58 5.69
N CYS A 403 26.71 -4.87 5.32
CA CYS A 403 26.54 -4.44 3.94
C CYS A 403 27.65 -3.48 3.50
N GLY A 404 27.91 -3.47 2.19
CA GLY A 404 28.77 -2.48 1.55
C GLY A 404 29.94 -3.05 0.75
N PHE A 405 30.78 -2.13 0.27
CA PHE A 405 31.88 -2.41 -0.64
C PHE A 405 33.22 -2.56 0.09
N TYR A 406 33.73 -3.79 0.12
CA TYR A 406 35.00 -4.10 0.76
C TYR A 406 36.15 -4.03 -0.25
N ARG A 407 37.26 -3.41 0.17
CA ARG A 407 38.53 -3.39 -0.57
C ARG A 407 39.48 -4.52 -0.14
N GLU A 408 39.17 -5.18 0.98
CA GLU A 408 39.87 -6.35 1.48
C GLU A 408 39.02 -7.60 1.25
N SER A 409 39.66 -8.73 1.01
CA SER A 409 38.92 -9.98 0.80
C SER A 409 38.24 -10.43 2.09
N LEU A 410 36.95 -10.76 1.99
CA LEU A 410 36.21 -11.39 3.08
C LEU A 410 36.32 -12.92 2.97
N PRO A 411 36.38 -13.68 4.08
CA PRO A 411 36.39 -15.14 4.04
C PRO A 411 35.09 -15.73 3.48
N ASP A 412 35.20 -16.84 2.74
CA ASP A 412 34.06 -17.57 2.17
C ASP A 412 33.01 -17.95 3.23
N GLY A 413 33.46 -18.47 4.37
CA GLY A 413 32.56 -18.83 5.48
C GLY A 413 31.80 -17.66 6.09
N ARG A 414 32.26 -16.42 5.93
CA ARG A 414 31.52 -15.24 6.40
C ARG A 414 30.41 -14.87 5.42
N VAL A 415 30.73 -14.77 4.14
CA VAL A 415 29.77 -14.31 3.13
C VAL A 415 28.71 -15.37 2.77
N VAL A 416 28.98 -16.66 3.04
CA VAL A 416 27.94 -17.70 2.94
C VAL A 416 26.85 -17.49 4.00
N HIS A 417 27.15 -16.92 5.17
CA HIS A 417 26.13 -16.50 6.14
C HIS A 417 25.27 -15.36 5.58
N ASN A 418 25.88 -14.36 4.93
CA ASN A 418 25.11 -13.33 4.24
C ASN A 418 24.13 -13.93 3.22
N MET A 419 24.55 -14.93 2.44
CA MET A 419 23.62 -15.62 1.53
C MET A 419 22.57 -16.47 2.26
N GLU A 420 22.85 -17.00 3.47
CA GLU A 420 21.83 -17.67 4.31
C GLU A 420 20.69 -16.70 4.65
N HIS A 421 21.03 -15.43 4.92
CA HIS A 421 20.09 -14.34 5.19
C HIS A 421 19.48 -13.68 3.95
N GLY A 422 19.85 -14.16 2.76
CA GLY A 422 19.34 -13.68 1.48
C GLY A 422 20.00 -12.45 0.90
N ASN A 423 21.19 -12.08 1.38
CA ASN A 423 22.02 -11.08 0.74
C ASN A 423 22.62 -11.59 -0.58
N VAL A 424 22.97 -10.65 -1.46
CA VAL A 424 23.74 -10.89 -2.68
C VAL A 424 25.20 -10.53 -2.44
N VAL A 425 26.08 -11.50 -2.70
CA VAL A 425 27.52 -11.32 -2.59
C VAL A 425 28.12 -11.07 -3.98
N VAL A 426 28.78 -9.93 -4.14
CA VAL A 426 29.46 -9.53 -5.37
C VAL A 426 30.96 -9.81 -5.22
N SER A 427 31.42 -10.90 -5.81
CA SER A 427 32.84 -11.28 -5.83
C SER A 427 33.49 -10.79 -7.11
N TYR A 428 34.52 -9.95 -7.04
CA TYR A 428 35.20 -9.40 -8.23
C TYR A 428 36.70 -9.68 -8.23
N ASN A 429 37.29 -9.81 -9.42
CA ASN A 429 38.75 -9.88 -9.58
C ASN A 429 39.19 -8.93 -10.69
N PHE A 430 39.74 -7.78 -10.31
CA PHE A 430 40.19 -6.76 -11.26
C PHE A 430 41.62 -6.33 -10.92
N THR A 431 42.54 -6.61 -11.83
CA THR A 431 43.89 -6.03 -11.80
C THR A 431 43.89 -4.56 -12.22
N ASN A 432 42.88 -4.13 -12.99
CA ASN A 432 42.70 -2.74 -13.40
C ASN A 432 41.80 -1.98 -12.40
N PRO A 433 42.33 -0.97 -11.67
CA PRO A 433 41.55 -0.20 -10.70
C PRO A 433 40.36 0.57 -11.28
N ALA A 434 40.37 0.88 -12.58
CA ALA A 434 39.25 1.55 -13.23
C ALA A 434 37.98 0.69 -13.20
N GLN A 435 38.11 -0.63 -13.38
CA GLN A 435 36.97 -1.56 -13.32
C GLN A 435 36.42 -1.71 -11.89
N THR A 436 37.29 -1.60 -10.88
CA THR A 436 36.85 -1.54 -9.48
C THR A 436 36.05 -0.28 -9.18
N THR A 437 36.43 0.85 -9.79
CA THR A 437 35.71 2.13 -9.64
C THR A 437 34.36 2.06 -10.33
N GLU A 438 34.32 1.57 -11.57
CA GLU A 438 33.08 1.34 -12.33
C GLU A 438 32.12 0.41 -11.59
N LEU A 439 32.61 -0.69 -11.01
CA LEU A 439 31.78 -1.59 -10.20
C LEU A 439 31.24 -0.90 -8.95
N TRP A 440 32.05 -0.07 -8.29
CA TRP A 440 31.59 0.67 -7.11
C TRP A 440 30.48 1.64 -7.47
N GLU A 441 30.62 2.45 -8.53
CA GLU A 441 29.59 3.41 -8.99
C GLU A 441 28.26 2.70 -9.28
N VAL A 442 28.30 1.57 -9.99
CA VAL A 442 27.09 0.79 -10.32
C VAL A 442 26.39 0.23 -9.08
N LEU A 443 27.16 -0.16 -8.05
CA LEU A 443 26.59 -0.69 -6.82
C LEU A 443 26.12 0.42 -5.87
N ASP A 444 26.75 1.60 -5.91
CA ASP A 444 26.36 2.79 -5.13
C ASP A 444 25.01 3.34 -5.61
N ASP A 445 24.77 3.34 -6.93
CA ASP A 445 23.50 3.75 -7.55
C ASP A 445 22.36 2.72 -7.39
N LEU A 446 22.67 1.52 -6.89
CA LEU A 446 21.71 0.43 -6.75
C LEU A 446 21.12 0.39 -5.33
N PHE A 447 19.92 0.95 -5.14
CA PHE A 447 19.25 1.02 -3.83
C PHE A 447 19.28 -0.31 -3.02
N MET A 448 19.02 -1.44 -3.67
CA MET A 448 19.03 -2.76 -3.00
C MET A 448 20.42 -3.18 -2.47
N PHE A 449 21.51 -2.59 -2.97
CA PHE A 449 22.87 -2.91 -2.52
C PHE A 449 23.13 -2.42 -1.09
N GLU A 450 22.51 -1.30 -0.68
CA GLU A 450 22.70 -0.74 0.66
C GLU A 450 22.21 -1.70 1.76
N GLU A 451 21.08 -2.38 1.52
CA GLU A 451 20.44 -3.27 2.48
C GLU A 451 20.79 -4.77 2.29
N TRP A 452 21.08 -5.17 1.05
CA TRP A 452 21.22 -6.58 0.69
C TRP A 452 22.57 -6.94 0.07
N GLY A 453 23.48 -5.98 -0.11
CA GLY A 453 24.69 -6.15 -0.89
C GLY A 453 25.98 -6.24 -0.07
N VAL A 454 26.82 -7.23 -0.40
CA VAL A 454 28.20 -7.31 0.08
C VAL A 454 29.15 -7.50 -1.09
N ALA A 455 30.04 -6.55 -1.37
CA ALA A 455 31.03 -6.67 -2.44
C ALA A 455 32.44 -6.93 -1.89
N ARG A 456 33.19 -7.87 -2.47
CA ARG A 456 34.55 -8.21 -2.04
C ARG A 456 35.48 -8.57 -3.21
N PRO A 457 36.81 -8.33 -3.10
CA PRO A 457 37.79 -8.93 -3.98
C PRO A 457 37.84 -10.45 -3.77
N TYR A 458 37.98 -11.21 -4.86
CA TYR A 458 38.02 -12.66 -4.84
C TYR A 458 38.97 -13.21 -5.92
N ASP A 459 40.15 -13.66 -5.51
CA ASP A 459 41.24 -14.08 -6.42
C ASP A 459 41.05 -15.46 -7.06
N ARG A 460 40.03 -16.22 -6.63
CA ARG A 460 39.72 -17.56 -7.14
C ARG A 460 38.86 -17.56 -8.41
N ILE A 461 38.38 -16.41 -8.85
CA ILE A 461 37.78 -16.22 -10.19
C ILE A 461 38.79 -15.57 -11.15
N PRO A 462 38.69 -15.79 -12.47
CA PRO A 462 39.58 -15.16 -13.46
C PRO A 462 39.66 -13.63 -13.34
N ASP A 463 40.82 -13.06 -13.66
CA ASP A 463 40.99 -11.60 -13.77
C ASP A 463 40.05 -11.03 -14.83
N GLY A 464 39.45 -9.87 -14.53
CA GLY A 464 38.46 -9.23 -15.37
C GLY A 464 37.02 -9.70 -15.14
N GLN A 465 36.72 -10.50 -14.11
CA GLN A 465 35.37 -11.03 -13.87
C GLN A 465 34.69 -10.52 -12.60
N VAL A 466 33.36 -10.52 -12.66
CA VAL A 466 32.45 -10.36 -11.53
C VAL A 466 31.57 -11.60 -11.43
N ALA A 467 31.42 -12.12 -10.23
CA ALA A 467 30.51 -13.20 -9.88
C ALA A 467 29.51 -12.70 -8.83
N LEU A 468 28.22 -12.78 -9.17
CA LEU A 468 27.11 -12.47 -8.28
C LEU A 468 26.59 -13.78 -7.70
N THR A 469 26.55 -13.88 -6.39
CA THR A 469 26.10 -15.10 -5.71
C THR A 469 24.99 -14.80 -4.71
N ALA A 470 23.91 -15.54 -4.83
CA ALA A 470 22.83 -15.65 -3.85
C ALA A 470 22.68 -17.12 -3.48
N TRP A 471 21.84 -17.45 -2.49
CA TRP A 471 21.75 -18.83 -2.00
C TRP A 471 21.36 -19.83 -3.10
N GLY A 472 22.28 -20.70 -3.49
CA GLY A 472 22.10 -21.69 -4.56
C GLY A 472 22.04 -21.09 -5.98
N ARG A 473 22.47 -19.83 -6.17
CA ARG A 473 22.47 -19.15 -7.47
C ARG A 473 23.77 -18.42 -7.72
N VAL A 474 24.31 -18.58 -8.94
CA VAL A 474 25.54 -17.92 -9.35
C VAL A 474 25.35 -17.32 -10.74
N HIS A 475 25.73 -16.06 -10.92
CA HIS A 475 25.86 -15.44 -12.23
C HIS A 475 27.27 -14.91 -12.41
N THR A 476 27.89 -15.15 -13.57
CA THR A 476 29.25 -14.69 -13.84
C THR A 476 29.27 -13.85 -15.11
N MET A 477 30.03 -12.75 -15.06
CA MET A 477 30.19 -11.83 -16.18
C MET A 477 31.65 -11.41 -16.32
N THR A 478 32.03 -11.01 -17.53
CA THR A 478 33.33 -10.39 -17.80
C THR A 478 33.14 -8.88 -17.89
N GLY A 479 33.93 -8.13 -17.12
CA GLY A 479 33.74 -6.69 -16.92
C GLY A 479 32.56 -6.37 -16.00
N VAL A 480 32.18 -5.10 -15.95
CA VAL A 480 31.02 -4.63 -15.18
C VAL A 480 29.86 -4.43 -16.15
N ASN A 481 28.73 -5.08 -15.89
CA ASN A 481 27.50 -4.88 -16.65
C ASN A 481 26.38 -4.41 -15.69
N PRO A 482 26.01 -3.12 -15.71
CA PRO A 482 24.99 -2.57 -14.81
C PRO A 482 23.62 -3.24 -14.94
N GLU A 483 23.22 -3.60 -16.16
CA GLU A 483 21.92 -4.23 -16.41
C GLU A 483 21.86 -5.62 -15.78
N GLU A 484 22.90 -6.44 -15.98
CA GLU A 484 22.98 -7.79 -15.40
C GLU A 484 23.07 -7.76 -13.86
N ILE A 485 23.80 -6.79 -13.31
CA ILE A 485 23.88 -6.59 -11.84
C ILE A 485 22.50 -6.24 -11.29
N ASN A 486 21.83 -5.24 -11.87
CA ASN A 486 20.48 -4.85 -11.45
C ASN A 486 19.48 -6.01 -11.59
N LEU A 487 19.50 -6.73 -12.71
CA LEU A 487 18.65 -7.89 -12.95
C LEU A 487 18.86 -8.98 -11.89
N PHE A 488 20.11 -9.27 -11.52
CA PHE A 488 20.42 -10.28 -10.51
C PHE A 488 19.96 -9.86 -9.11
N PHE A 489 20.18 -8.60 -8.72
CA PHE A 489 19.69 -8.09 -7.44
C PHE A 489 18.17 -8.11 -7.38
N LYS A 490 17.47 -7.67 -8.44
CA LYS A 490 16.01 -7.77 -8.53
C LYS A 490 15.51 -9.21 -8.41
N ALA A 491 16.24 -10.17 -9.00
CA ALA A 491 15.87 -11.57 -9.01
C ALA A 491 16.11 -12.28 -7.66
N PHE A 492 17.09 -11.86 -6.86
CA PHE A 492 17.61 -12.67 -5.75
C PHE A 492 17.82 -11.96 -4.40
N ALA A 493 17.97 -10.64 -4.34
CA ALA A 493 18.16 -9.91 -3.08
C ALA A 493 16.95 -10.04 -2.15
N GLY A 494 17.19 -10.46 -0.90
CA GLY A 494 16.18 -10.69 0.12
C GLY A 494 15.21 -11.84 -0.20
N ILE A 495 15.49 -12.68 -1.21
CA ILE A 495 14.55 -13.69 -1.73
C ILE A 495 15.02 -15.11 -1.45
N LEU A 496 16.27 -15.42 -1.79
CA LEU A 496 16.86 -16.74 -1.59
C LEU A 496 17.52 -16.83 -0.22
N GLY A 497 17.78 -18.04 0.28
CA GLY A 497 18.28 -18.25 1.63
C GLY A 497 17.26 -18.99 2.51
N PRO A 498 17.71 -19.68 3.58
CA PRO A 498 16.84 -20.21 4.63
C PRO A 498 16.27 -19.11 5.54
N GLU A 499 16.94 -17.97 5.68
CA GLU A 499 16.59 -16.88 6.59
C GLU A 499 16.54 -15.53 5.84
N ARG A 500 15.97 -14.48 6.47
CA ARG A 500 15.84 -13.15 5.85
C ARG A 500 16.20 -12.03 6.81
N PHE A 501 17.40 -11.51 6.67
CA PHE A 501 17.90 -10.36 7.40
C PHE A 501 18.73 -9.50 6.46
N THR A 502 18.56 -8.18 6.52
CA THR A 502 19.52 -7.26 5.92
C THR A 502 20.90 -7.47 6.57
N CYS A 503 21.97 -7.10 5.86
CA CYS A 503 23.26 -6.94 6.52
C CYS A 503 23.34 -5.56 7.22
#